data_AF-A0A9E3FKK4-F1
#
_entry.id   AF-A0A9E3FKK4-F1
#
_cell.length_a   1.000
_cell.length_b   1.000
_cell.length_c   1.000
_cell.angle_alpha   90.00
_cell.angle_beta   90.00
_cell.angle_gamma   90.00
#
_symmetry.space_group_name_H-M   'P 1'
#
loop_
_entity.id
_entity.type
_entity.pdbx_description
1 polymer ?
#
loop_
_entity_poly.entity_id
_entity_poly.type
_entity_poly.pdbx_seq_one_letter_code
_entity_poly.pdbx_strand_id
1 'polypeptide(L)'
;MRTAFSRSSGSSITGVWKQDVNLVVNSTTQRLSLTTADDTVYTYYNGVLQSISYRGGYVQTLSYDANGNNTGVTDSYGRTLTFSYGPQGLLQSMTVPGGQVYQYTYLGRYDQSVFSGVDPSQIGTDKRALQSVIEPAGTSGATGNPTVQYLYENASFPFALTGIINENGVRFATYTYGTDGRVAAEQHAGGVEQNTFSYDDVAGTTTITNPLSKQAVYYFEKDSRGLPRLTHIAGQPSTNCVASDSYFANNASDFVTDEADAEGRVTHYDRDARGLPTAVTRGYGTASAVVTSYTWHTTLHVPTQIVDPGLTTALTWNPSGQLSQVTQTDTTSQTVPYSTNGQTRAWSYTYDAYGNLLTVDGPLAGTGDTVTYTHNSSGFLASVTNEVGQVTTITAWNGRGQPTSITDPNGVARNLAYDSLGRLTSTTVDPTGLSAVTTIAYNAVGDITQISRPNGAYLHYTAAADPGSGKHRRVHCLYPRRHGERDSLADQRRQRQPSAVPDRSL
;
A
#
# COMPACT_ATOMS: atom_id res chain seq x y z
N MET A 1 -7.01 3.06 12.21
CA MET A 1 -7.30 4.04 13.28
C MET A 1 -8.81 4.18 13.41
N ARG A 2 -9.43 3.70 14.51
CA ARG A 2 -10.77 4.15 14.88
C ARG A 2 -10.59 5.45 15.67
N THR A 3 -10.72 6.59 15.00
CA THR A 3 -10.81 7.89 15.67
C THR A 3 -12.26 8.14 16.06
N ALA A 4 -12.72 7.45 17.11
CA ALA A 4 -13.95 7.84 17.78
C ALA A 4 -13.61 8.99 18.74
N PHE A 5 -13.98 10.22 18.37
CA PHE A 5 -13.89 11.36 19.27
C PHE A 5 -15.17 11.41 20.10
N SER A 6 -15.06 11.26 21.42
CA SER A 6 -16.16 11.61 22.32
C SER A 6 -15.95 13.05 22.81
N ARG A 7 -16.90 13.94 22.51
CA ARG A 7 -16.98 15.25 23.12
C ARG A 7 -17.49 15.07 24.56
N SER A 8 -16.63 15.16 25.56
CA SER A 8 -17.10 15.49 26.91
C SER A 8 -17.62 16.93 26.90
N SER A 9 -18.70 17.20 27.61
CA SER A 9 -19.26 18.56 27.74
C SER A 9 -18.26 19.50 28.41
N GLY A 10 -17.47 20.20 27.61
CA GLY A 10 -16.38 21.08 28.02
C GLY A 10 -15.30 21.08 26.95
N SER A 11 -14.74 22.24 26.61
CA SER A 11 -14.01 22.52 25.37
C SER A 11 -12.63 21.83 25.19
N SER A 12 -12.40 20.66 25.77
CA SER A 12 -11.16 19.89 25.62
C SER A 12 -11.43 18.47 25.13
N ILE A 13 -10.75 18.09 24.05
CA ILE A 13 -10.53 16.68 23.70
C ILE A 13 -9.28 16.27 24.49
N THR A 14 -9.46 15.52 25.58
CA THR A 14 -8.34 14.97 26.36
C THR A 14 -7.99 13.58 25.84
N GLY A 15 -6.72 13.40 25.46
CA GLY A 15 -6.15 12.11 25.06
C GLY A 15 -4.64 12.13 25.17
N VAL A 16 -4.02 11.01 25.59
CA VAL A 16 -2.57 10.82 25.55
C VAL A 16 -2.21 10.27 24.18
N TRP A 17 -1.88 11.19 23.27
CA TRP A 17 -1.55 10.88 21.88
C TRP A 17 -0.10 10.41 21.78
N LYS A 18 0.20 9.61 20.74
CA LYS A 18 1.58 9.48 20.29
C LYS A 18 2.03 10.87 19.82
N GLN A 19 3.18 11.36 20.27
CA GLN A 19 3.59 12.77 20.07
C GLN A 19 3.76 13.16 18.58
N ASP A 20 3.79 12.19 17.66
CA ASP A 20 3.90 12.39 16.20
C ASP A 20 2.62 12.88 15.52
N VAL A 21 1.57 13.21 16.28
CA VAL A 21 0.26 13.65 15.75
C VAL A 21 -0.17 14.94 16.45
N ASN A 22 -0.51 15.96 15.66
CA ASN A 22 -0.92 17.26 16.18
C ASN A 22 -2.44 17.44 16.06
N LEU A 23 -3.09 17.86 17.15
CA LEU A 23 -4.53 18.12 17.20
C LEU A 23 -4.79 19.57 17.59
N VAL A 24 -5.39 20.34 16.67
CA VAL A 24 -5.71 21.75 16.87
C VAL A 24 -7.23 21.95 16.90
N VAL A 25 -7.73 22.58 17.96
CA VAL A 25 -9.15 22.92 18.14
C VAL A 25 -9.35 24.42 17.94
N ASN A 26 -10.17 24.80 16.95
CA ASN A 26 -10.63 26.18 16.82
C ASN A 26 -12.03 26.30 17.42
N SER A 27 -12.10 26.79 18.65
CA SER A 27 -13.34 26.89 19.43
C SER A 27 -14.36 27.87 18.83
N THR A 28 -13.89 28.91 18.12
CA THR A 28 -14.74 29.91 17.47
C THR A 28 -15.46 29.35 16.24
N THR A 29 -14.76 28.55 15.43
CA THR A 29 -15.31 27.96 14.19
C THR A 29 -15.85 26.54 14.39
N GLN A 30 -15.70 25.97 15.59
CA GLN A 30 -16.01 24.56 15.90
C GLN A 30 -15.32 23.56 14.96
N ARG A 31 -14.17 23.95 14.39
CA ARG A 31 -13.35 23.09 13.54
C ARG A 31 -12.24 22.42 14.35
N LEU A 32 -11.96 21.18 13.99
CA LEU A 32 -10.86 20.38 14.51
C LEU A 32 -9.94 20.01 13.37
N SER A 33 -8.62 20.15 13.54
CA SER A 33 -7.63 19.70 12.58
C SER A 33 -6.70 18.67 13.22
N LEU A 34 -6.59 17.50 12.60
CA LEU A 34 -5.69 16.43 12.98
C LEU A 34 -4.60 16.32 11.90
N THR A 35 -3.35 16.60 12.25
CA THR A 35 -2.18 16.43 11.38
C THR A 35 -1.48 15.13 11.74
N THR A 36 -1.40 14.20 10.80
CA THR A 36 -0.70 12.92 10.97
C THR A 36 0.80 13.05 10.70
N ALA A 37 1.57 12.01 11.00
CA ALA A 37 3.04 12.00 10.88
C ALA A 37 3.57 12.17 9.44
N ASP A 38 2.72 12.03 8.43
CA ASP A 38 2.98 12.33 7.01
C ASP A 38 2.58 13.77 6.61
N ASP A 39 2.23 14.60 7.59
CA ASP A 39 1.64 15.94 7.45
C ASP A 39 0.28 15.99 6.74
N THR A 40 -0.41 14.86 6.57
CA THR A 40 -1.79 14.86 6.09
C THR A 40 -2.71 15.49 7.15
N VAL A 41 -3.52 16.46 6.75
CA VAL A 41 -4.42 17.20 7.64
C VAL A 41 -5.86 16.79 7.40
N TYR A 42 -6.46 16.18 8.41
CA TYR A 42 -7.89 15.88 8.45
C TYR A 42 -8.61 17.01 9.16
N THR A 43 -9.54 17.68 8.48
CA THR A 43 -10.34 18.76 9.07
C THR A 43 -11.75 18.27 9.32
N TYR A 44 -12.25 18.46 10.54
CA TYR A 44 -13.59 18.11 10.96
C TYR A 44 -14.38 19.36 11.32
N TYR A 45 -15.69 19.28 11.18
CA TYR A 45 -16.65 20.26 11.67
C TYR A 45 -17.75 19.52 12.42
N ASN A 46 -18.02 19.90 13.66
CA ASN A 46 -18.98 19.20 14.54
C ASN A 46 -18.75 17.68 14.64
N GLY A 47 -17.48 17.25 14.60
CA GLY A 47 -17.09 15.84 14.70
C GLY A 47 -17.20 15.04 13.38
N VAL A 48 -17.66 15.67 12.29
CA VAL A 48 -17.76 15.05 10.97
C VAL A 48 -16.58 15.49 10.11
N LEU A 49 -15.88 14.54 9.47
CA LEU A 49 -14.77 14.82 8.56
C LEU A 49 -15.26 15.66 7.38
N GLN A 50 -14.58 16.74 7.06
CA GLN A 50 -14.95 17.65 5.96
C GLN A 50 -13.96 17.60 4.81
N SER A 51 -12.68 17.50 5.14
CA SER A 51 -11.62 17.47 4.15
C SER A 51 -10.38 16.73 4.63
N ILE A 52 -9.63 16.22 3.67
CA ILE A 52 -8.30 15.63 3.83
C ILE A 52 -7.37 16.45 2.93
N SER A 53 -6.41 17.16 3.53
CA SER A 53 -5.42 17.94 2.80
C SER A 53 -4.08 17.24 2.89
N TYR A 54 -3.49 16.94 1.75
CA TYR A 54 -2.18 16.31 1.65
C TYR A 54 -1.09 17.36 1.53
N ARG A 55 0.14 16.96 1.84
CA ARG A 55 1.33 17.75 1.52
C ARG A 55 1.36 18.02 0.02
N GLY A 56 1.63 19.25 -0.40
CA GLY A 56 1.56 19.69 -1.80
C GLY A 56 0.24 20.30 -2.25
N GLY A 57 -0.75 20.42 -1.36
CA GLY A 57 -1.97 21.19 -1.62
C GLY A 57 -3.09 20.42 -2.32
N TYR A 58 -2.90 19.13 -2.61
CA TYR A 58 -4.00 18.25 -3.03
C TYR A 58 -5.00 18.06 -1.89
N VAL A 59 -6.29 18.21 -2.18
CA VAL A 59 -7.37 18.17 -1.19
C VAL A 59 -8.46 17.24 -1.66
N GLN A 60 -8.99 16.46 -0.73
CA GLN A 60 -10.26 15.75 -0.88
C GLN A 60 -11.30 16.39 0.03
N THR A 61 -12.50 16.58 -0.48
CA THR A 61 -13.65 17.15 0.23
C THR A 61 -14.78 16.13 0.29
N LEU A 62 -15.48 16.08 1.42
CA LEU A 62 -16.52 15.09 1.67
C LEU A 62 -17.91 15.75 1.64
N SER A 63 -18.89 15.05 1.07
CA SER A 63 -20.30 15.45 1.09
C SER A 63 -21.13 14.47 1.90
N TYR A 64 -22.21 14.93 2.53
CA TYR A 64 -23.02 14.11 3.43
C TYR A 64 -24.51 14.27 3.13
N ASP A 65 -25.29 13.22 3.36
CA ASP A 65 -26.75 13.31 3.39
C ASP A 65 -27.25 13.86 4.74
N ALA A 66 -28.57 14.04 4.87
CA ALA A 66 -29.20 14.53 6.11
C ALA A 66 -29.05 13.57 7.30
N ASN A 67 -28.72 12.29 7.05
CA ASN A 67 -28.49 11.28 8.08
C ASN A 67 -27.02 11.18 8.50
N GLY A 68 -26.13 11.98 7.89
CA GLY A 68 -24.69 11.98 8.15
C GLY A 68 -23.93 10.87 7.41
N ASN A 69 -24.52 10.22 6.41
CA ASN A 69 -23.80 9.27 5.57
C ASN A 69 -22.96 10.02 4.53
N ASN A 70 -21.71 9.60 4.33
CA ASN A 70 -20.82 10.22 3.33
C ASN A 70 -21.30 9.88 1.92
N THR A 71 -21.88 10.84 1.20
CA THR A 71 -22.42 10.65 -0.16
C THR A 71 -21.38 10.82 -1.26
N GLY A 72 -20.22 11.41 -0.95
CA GLY A 72 -19.18 11.56 -1.96
C GLY A 72 -17.87 12.10 -1.44
N VAL A 73 -16.80 11.76 -2.15
CA VAL A 73 -15.45 12.29 -1.96
C VAL A 73 -14.99 12.89 -3.27
N THR A 74 -14.77 14.20 -3.29
CA THR A 74 -14.35 14.96 -4.47
C THR A 74 -12.96 15.51 -4.26
N ASP A 75 -12.06 15.24 -5.20
CA ASP A 75 -10.69 15.76 -5.14
C ASP A 75 -10.52 17.14 -5.79
N SER A 76 -9.29 17.67 -5.73
CA SER A 76 -8.90 18.97 -6.29
C SER A 76 -9.16 19.13 -7.80
N TYR A 77 -9.34 18.04 -8.54
CA TYR A 77 -9.67 18.05 -9.97
C TYR A 77 -11.17 17.88 -10.24
N GLY A 78 -11.99 17.80 -9.19
CA GLY A 78 -13.42 17.57 -9.31
C GLY A 78 -13.78 16.13 -9.62
N ARG A 79 -12.84 15.18 -9.54
CA ARG A 79 -13.14 13.75 -9.72
C ARG A 79 -13.81 13.26 -8.45
N THR A 80 -14.92 12.54 -8.59
CA THR A 80 -15.78 12.19 -7.46
C THR A 80 -15.98 10.68 -7.34
N LEU A 81 -15.76 10.16 -6.13
CA LEU A 81 -16.38 8.92 -5.68
C LEU A 81 -17.78 9.25 -5.18
N THR A 82 -18.80 8.52 -5.64
CA THR A 82 -20.18 8.70 -5.18
C THR A 82 -20.66 7.47 -4.44
N PHE A 83 -21.29 7.66 -3.30
CA PHE A 83 -21.81 6.58 -2.46
C PHE A 83 -23.33 6.67 -2.36
N SER A 84 -24.00 5.52 -2.52
CA SER A 84 -25.44 5.41 -2.29
C SER A 84 -25.70 4.53 -1.07
N TYR A 85 -26.77 4.81 -0.34
CA TYR A 85 -27.11 4.09 0.89
C TYR A 85 -28.54 3.57 0.82
N GLY A 86 -28.75 2.37 1.34
CA GLY A 86 -30.08 1.81 1.54
C GLY A 86 -30.83 2.48 2.71
N PRO A 87 -32.11 2.14 2.92
CA PRO A 87 -32.95 2.73 3.97
C PRO A 87 -32.41 2.58 5.40
N GLN A 88 -31.53 1.60 5.64
CA GLN A 88 -30.89 1.37 6.94
C GLN A 88 -29.55 2.10 7.11
N GLY A 89 -29.18 3.01 6.20
CA GLY A 89 -27.89 3.71 6.24
C GLY A 89 -26.68 2.84 5.87
N LEU A 90 -26.92 1.68 5.25
CA LEU A 90 -25.85 0.78 4.77
C LEU A 90 -25.46 1.13 3.34
N LEU A 91 -24.16 1.14 3.06
CA LEU A 91 -23.61 1.47 1.75
C LEU A 91 -24.13 0.46 0.72
N GLN A 92 -24.89 0.90 -0.27
CA GLN A 92 -25.44 0.03 -1.31
C GLN A 92 -24.54 -0.01 -2.54
N SER A 93 -23.96 1.13 -2.93
CA SER A 93 -23.04 1.20 -4.05
C SER A 93 -21.98 2.27 -3.90
N MET A 94 -20.85 2.06 -4.56
CA MET A 94 -19.80 3.05 -4.78
C MET A 94 -19.57 3.18 -6.28
N THR A 95 -19.75 4.39 -6.81
CA THR A 95 -19.43 4.73 -8.19
C THR A 95 -18.08 5.45 -8.21
N VAL A 96 -17.12 4.92 -8.96
CA VAL A 96 -15.81 5.55 -9.16
C VAL A 96 -15.87 6.64 -10.25
N PRO A 97 -14.89 7.56 -10.33
CA PRO A 97 -14.92 8.65 -11.33
C PRO A 97 -15.09 8.19 -12.79
N GLY A 98 -14.67 6.96 -13.11
CA GLY A 98 -14.86 6.35 -14.43
C GLY A 98 -16.25 5.76 -14.70
N GLY A 99 -17.20 5.91 -13.77
CA GLY A 99 -18.58 5.43 -13.88
C GLY A 99 -18.79 3.96 -13.48
N GLN A 100 -17.73 3.21 -13.17
CA GLN A 100 -17.86 1.84 -12.71
C GLN A 100 -18.47 1.78 -11.32
N VAL A 101 -19.37 0.82 -11.11
CA VAL A 101 -20.16 0.70 -9.88
C VAL A 101 -19.81 -0.59 -9.16
N TYR A 102 -19.33 -0.47 -7.93
CA TYR A 102 -19.24 -1.57 -6.98
C TYR A 102 -20.53 -1.61 -6.17
N GLN A 103 -21.09 -2.79 -5.95
CA GLN A 103 -22.29 -2.97 -5.15
C GLN A 103 -21.97 -3.78 -3.89
N TYR A 104 -22.70 -3.50 -2.82
CA TYR A 104 -22.49 -4.11 -1.52
C TYR A 104 -23.80 -4.71 -1.04
N THR A 105 -23.78 -5.97 -0.61
CA THR A 105 -24.92 -6.61 0.03
C THR A 105 -24.58 -6.98 1.46
N TYR A 106 -25.60 -7.10 2.31
CA TYR A 106 -25.44 -7.40 3.72
C TYR A 106 -26.36 -8.55 4.11
N LEU A 107 -25.94 -9.31 5.12
CA LEU A 107 -26.79 -10.32 5.75
C LEU A 107 -28.04 -9.67 6.38
N GLY A 108 -29.04 -10.51 6.70
CA GLY A 108 -30.21 -10.10 7.47
C GLY A 108 -29.85 -9.44 8.81
N ARG A 109 -30.82 -8.80 9.48
CA ARG A 109 -30.62 -8.39 10.87
C ARG A 109 -30.29 -9.63 11.69
N TYR A 110 -29.36 -9.47 12.63
CA TYR A 110 -29.15 -10.45 13.68
C TYR A 110 -30.46 -10.67 14.46
N ASP A 111 -30.86 -11.94 14.60
CA ASP A 111 -32.06 -12.35 15.30
C ASP A 111 -31.68 -13.00 16.64
N GLN A 112 -32.06 -12.36 17.75
CA GLN A 112 -31.82 -12.86 19.11
C GLN A 112 -32.49 -14.21 19.41
N SER A 113 -33.51 -14.61 18.64
CA SER A 113 -34.17 -15.91 18.81
C SER A 113 -33.30 -17.10 18.35
N VAL A 114 -32.20 -16.82 17.65
CA VAL A 114 -31.29 -17.83 17.07
C VAL A 114 -29.92 -17.85 17.79
N PHE A 115 -29.56 -16.79 18.51
CA PHE A 115 -28.22 -16.60 19.05
C PHE A 115 -28.26 -16.18 20.52
N SER A 116 -28.01 -17.14 21.42
CA SER A 116 -27.92 -16.90 22.87
C SER A 116 -26.50 -16.52 23.29
N GLY A 117 -26.34 -15.49 24.14
CA GLY A 117 -25.09 -15.24 24.88
C GLY A 117 -24.25 -14.04 24.42
N VAL A 118 -24.73 -13.22 23.49
CA VAL A 118 -24.05 -11.99 23.07
C VAL A 118 -24.87 -10.78 23.52
N ASP A 119 -24.25 -9.86 24.27
CA ASP A 119 -24.87 -8.62 24.70
C ASP A 119 -25.19 -7.73 23.48
N PRO A 120 -26.49 -7.49 23.17
CA PRO A 120 -26.91 -6.67 22.04
C PRO A 120 -26.42 -5.22 22.13
N SER A 121 -26.12 -4.72 23.33
CA SER A 121 -25.64 -3.36 23.58
C SER A 121 -24.19 -3.15 23.13
N GLN A 122 -23.39 -4.21 23.02
CA GLN A 122 -22.00 -4.13 22.54
C GLN A 122 -21.90 -4.12 21.01
N ILE A 123 -22.94 -4.61 20.33
CA ILE A 123 -22.94 -4.76 18.89
C ILE A 123 -23.87 -3.75 18.22
N GLY A 124 -24.84 -3.15 18.91
CA GLY A 124 -25.79 -2.22 18.31
C GLY A 124 -26.85 -2.97 17.51
N THR A 125 -28.10 -2.58 17.68
CA THR A 125 -29.30 -3.34 17.26
C THR A 125 -29.53 -3.40 15.74
N ASP A 126 -28.71 -2.71 14.95
CA ASP A 126 -28.85 -2.59 13.49
C ASP A 126 -27.61 -3.05 12.70
N LYS A 127 -26.60 -3.65 13.34
CA LYS A 127 -25.42 -4.11 12.61
C LYS A 127 -25.75 -5.33 11.74
N ARG A 128 -25.51 -5.17 10.45
CA ARG A 128 -25.52 -6.24 9.45
C ARG A 128 -24.09 -6.48 8.99
N ALA A 129 -23.71 -7.75 8.87
CA ALA A 129 -22.41 -8.10 8.32
C ALA A 129 -22.42 -7.95 6.79
N LEU A 130 -21.33 -7.44 6.21
CA LEU A 130 -21.15 -7.38 4.76
C LEU A 130 -21.21 -8.80 4.21
N GLN A 131 -22.12 -9.09 3.29
CA GLN A 131 -22.27 -10.42 2.72
C GLN A 131 -21.48 -10.56 1.42
N SER A 132 -21.54 -9.55 0.55
CA SER A 132 -20.81 -9.59 -0.71
C SER A 132 -20.42 -8.22 -1.22
N VAL A 133 -19.34 -8.19 -1.98
CA VAL A 133 -18.94 -7.08 -2.84
C VAL A 133 -19.02 -7.58 -4.26
N ILE A 134 -19.88 -6.95 -5.05
CA ILE A 134 -20.09 -7.27 -6.46
C ILE A 134 -19.32 -6.23 -7.26
N GLU A 135 -18.37 -6.70 -8.05
CA GLU A 135 -17.53 -5.85 -8.88
C GLU A 135 -18.28 -5.32 -10.12
N PRO A 136 -17.77 -4.25 -10.76
CA PRO A 136 -18.33 -3.75 -12.00
C PRO A 136 -18.37 -4.82 -13.11
N ALA A 137 -19.51 -4.92 -13.81
CA ALA A 137 -19.73 -5.90 -14.87
C ALA A 137 -18.59 -5.92 -15.90
N GLY A 138 -17.90 -7.06 -16.01
CA GLY A 138 -16.93 -7.30 -17.06
C GLY A 138 -17.61 -7.58 -18.39
N THR A 139 -17.04 -7.11 -19.50
CA THR A 139 -17.54 -7.36 -20.87
C THR A 139 -17.31 -8.81 -21.36
N SER A 140 -17.06 -9.77 -20.48
CA SER A 140 -16.68 -11.14 -20.88
C SER A 140 -17.49 -12.22 -20.18
N GLY A 141 -18.57 -12.69 -20.83
CA GLY A 141 -19.01 -14.10 -20.89
C GLY A 141 -19.31 -14.90 -19.61
N ALA A 142 -19.09 -14.38 -18.40
CA ALA A 142 -19.47 -15.03 -17.16
C ALA A 142 -20.95 -14.71 -16.86
N THR A 143 -21.72 -15.71 -16.45
CA THR A 143 -23.06 -15.55 -15.94
C THR A 143 -23.00 -14.83 -14.59
N GLY A 144 -22.91 -13.50 -14.61
CA GLY A 144 -22.86 -12.64 -13.42
C GLY A 144 -21.56 -11.85 -13.29
N ASN A 145 -21.60 -10.77 -12.51
CA ASN A 145 -20.44 -9.97 -12.18
C ASN A 145 -19.52 -10.71 -11.20
N PRO A 146 -18.19 -10.56 -11.28
CA PRO A 146 -17.27 -11.07 -10.27
C PRO A 146 -17.70 -10.62 -8.87
N THR A 147 -17.73 -11.56 -7.92
CA THR A 147 -18.29 -11.31 -6.59
C THR A 147 -17.42 -11.95 -5.53
N VAL A 148 -17.01 -11.16 -4.54
CA VAL A 148 -16.39 -11.66 -3.31
C VAL A 148 -17.48 -11.82 -2.25
N GLN A 149 -17.53 -12.97 -1.57
CA GLN A 149 -18.49 -13.22 -0.49
C GLN A 149 -17.77 -13.41 0.85
N TYR A 150 -18.41 -12.93 1.92
CA TYR A 150 -17.89 -12.97 3.29
C TYR A 150 -18.80 -13.83 4.15
N LEU A 151 -18.21 -14.75 4.89
CA LEU A 151 -18.93 -15.79 5.63
C LEU A 151 -18.80 -15.60 7.14
N TYR A 152 -19.89 -15.79 7.86
CA TYR A 152 -20.01 -15.58 9.31
C TYR A 152 -20.74 -16.78 9.93
N GLU A 153 -20.05 -17.91 10.01
CA GLU A 153 -20.66 -19.21 10.33
C GLU A 153 -20.48 -19.60 11.81
N ASN A 154 -19.76 -18.79 12.59
CA ASN A 154 -19.53 -19.06 14.00
C ASN A 154 -20.75 -18.61 14.83
N ALA A 155 -21.50 -19.57 15.37
CA ALA A 155 -22.70 -19.28 16.16
C ALA A 155 -22.43 -18.50 17.46
N SER A 156 -21.27 -18.71 18.09
CA SER A 156 -20.87 -17.96 19.30
C SER A 156 -20.40 -16.55 18.97
N PHE A 157 -19.86 -16.34 17.76
CA PHE A 157 -19.37 -15.06 17.27
C PHE A 157 -19.97 -14.74 15.88
N PRO A 158 -21.26 -14.38 15.82
CA PRO A 158 -22.04 -14.27 14.57
C PRO A 158 -21.61 -13.13 13.64
N PHE A 159 -20.67 -12.29 14.07
CA PHE A 159 -20.08 -11.21 13.28
C PHE A 159 -18.57 -11.42 13.03
N ALA A 160 -18.02 -12.54 13.49
CA ALA A 160 -16.64 -12.91 13.22
C ALA A 160 -16.54 -13.51 11.81
N LEU A 161 -15.62 -12.97 11.00
CA LEU A 161 -15.41 -13.42 9.63
C LEU A 161 -14.78 -14.81 9.65
N THR A 162 -15.53 -15.83 9.25
CA THR A 162 -15.07 -17.23 9.21
C THR A 162 -14.49 -17.65 7.86
N GLY A 163 -14.75 -16.88 6.80
CA GLY A 163 -14.12 -17.13 5.51
C GLY A 163 -14.48 -16.12 4.43
N ILE A 164 -13.70 -16.20 3.36
CA ILE A 164 -13.87 -15.37 2.15
C ILE A 164 -13.98 -16.31 0.96
N ILE A 165 -15.06 -16.20 0.20
CA ILE A 165 -15.23 -16.84 -1.11
C ILE A 165 -14.80 -15.82 -2.16
N ASN A 166 -13.87 -16.20 -3.02
CA ASN A 166 -13.40 -15.36 -4.11
C ASN A 166 -14.37 -15.37 -5.31
N GLU A 167 -14.01 -14.64 -6.35
CA GLU A 167 -14.78 -14.44 -7.57
C GLU A 167 -15.00 -15.73 -8.38
N ASN A 168 -14.25 -16.80 -8.10
CA ASN A 168 -14.43 -18.12 -8.70
C ASN A 168 -15.40 -19.02 -7.88
N GLY A 169 -15.99 -18.52 -6.80
CA GLY A 169 -16.82 -19.32 -5.90
C GLY A 169 -16.02 -20.27 -4.99
N VAL A 170 -14.70 -20.08 -4.89
CA VAL A 170 -13.82 -20.90 -4.03
C VAL A 170 -13.59 -20.18 -2.71
N ARG A 171 -13.74 -20.90 -1.59
CA ARG A 171 -13.32 -20.40 -0.28
C ARG A 171 -11.79 -20.24 -0.27
N PHE A 172 -11.35 -19.00 -0.44
CA PHE A 172 -9.95 -18.62 -0.53
C PHE A 172 -9.30 -18.50 0.85
N ALA A 173 -10.02 -17.97 1.84
CA ALA A 173 -9.52 -17.80 3.20
C ALA A 173 -10.50 -18.40 4.23
N THR A 174 -9.96 -18.95 5.31
CA THR A 174 -10.71 -19.49 6.45
C THR A 174 -10.10 -18.99 7.74
N TYR A 175 -10.95 -18.58 8.68
CA TYR A 175 -10.54 -18.18 10.02
C TYR A 175 -11.36 -18.94 11.06
N THR A 176 -10.68 -19.43 12.09
CA THR A 176 -11.31 -20.06 13.25
C THR A 176 -11.05 -19.22 14.49
N TYR A 177 -11.86 -19.41 15.52
CA TYR A 177 -11.83 -18.57 16.72
C TYR A 177 -11.81 -19.44 17.98
N GLY A 178 -11.06 -18.97 18.99
CA GLY A 178 -11.09 -19.53 20.34
C GLY A 178 -12.38 -19.17 21.07
N THR A 179 -12.55 -19.72 22.28
CA THR A 179 -13.71 -19.43 23.15
C THR A 179 -13.75 -17.98 23.64
N ASP A 180 -12.63 -17.26 23.53
CA ASP A 180 -12.46 -15.86 23.86
C ASP A 180 -12.76 -14.92 22.67
N GLY A 181 -13.11 -15.46 21.51
CA GLY A 181 -13.42 -14.70 20.30
C GLY A 181 -12.20 -14.18 19.54
N ARG A 182 -10.98 -14.56 19.94
CA ARG A 182 -9.75 -14.26 19.20
C ARG A 182 -9.49 -15.33 18.13
N VAL A 183 -8.79 -14.96 17.07
CA VAL A 183 -8.47 -15.87 15.96
C VAL A 183 -7.61 -17.01 16.49
N ALA A 184 -8.03 -18.26 16.31
CA ALA A 184 -7.26 -19.45 16.71
C ALA A 184 -6.44 -20.01 15.55
N ALA A 185 -6.93 -19.89 14.32
CA ALA A 185 -6.19 -20.25 13.11
C ALA A 185 -6.66 -19.44 11.91
N GLU A 186 -5.75 -19.26 10.96
CA GLU A 186 -6.06 -18.79 9.62
C GLU A 186 -5.43 -19.74 8.61
N GLN A 187 -6.04 -19.85 7.43
CA GLN A 187 -5.48 -20.60 6.30
C GLN A 187 -6.07 -20.14 4.98
N HIS A 188 -5.33 -20.35 3.91
CA HIS A 188 -5.85 -20.28 2.55
C HIS A 188 -6.48 -21.60 2.10
N ALA A 189 -7.05 -21.60 0.89
CA ALA A 189 -7.69 -22.76 0.28
C ALA A 189 -6.80 -24.02 0.37
N GLY A 190 -7.38 -25.14 0.83
CA GLY A 190 -6.65 -26.41 0.97
C GLY A 190 -5.67 -26.48 2.15
N GLY A 191 -5.70 -25.54 3.10
CA GLY A 191 -4.80 -25.53 4.27
C GLY A 191 -3.42 -24.91 3.98
N VAL A 192 -3.28 -24.26 2.81
CA VAL A 192 -2.08 -23.53 2.44
C VAL A 192 -1.88 -22.35 3.40
N GLU A 193 -0.63 -22.07 3.75
CA GLU A 193 -0.26 -20.94 4.63
C GLU A 193 -1.02 -20.95 5.98
N GLN A 194 -1.34 -22.14 6.49
CA GLN A 194 -1.99 -22.26 7.79
C GLN A 194 -1.11 -21.73 8.92
N ASN A 195 -1.61 -20.73 9.64
CA ASN A 195 -1.04 -20.26 10.90
C ASN A 195 -2.02 -20.54 12.05
N THR A 196 -1.52 -20.93 13.22
CA THR A 196 -2.32 -21.04 14.44
C THR A 196 -1.81 -20.10 15.52
N PHE A 197 -2.72 -19.60 16.35
CA PHE A 197 -2.45 -18.59 17.36
C PHE A 197 -2.85 -19.11 18.75
N SER A 198 -2.00 -18.86 19.74
CA SER A 198 -2.28 -19.11 21.15
C SER A 198 -1.98 -17.86 21.96
N TYR A 199 -2.86 -17.52 22.89
CA TYR A 199 -2.77 -16.30 23.69
C TYR A 199 -2.63 -16.64 25.16
N ASP A 200 -1.70 -15.98 25.85
CA ASP A 200 -1.55 -16.03 27.30
C ASP A 200 -1.58 -14.59 27.83
N ASP A 201 -2.77 -14.16 28.28
CA ASP A 201 -2.97 -12.80 28.79
C ASP A 201 -2.29 -12.56 30.14
N VAL A 202 -1.99 -13.63 30.89
CA VAL A 202 -1.29 -13.55 32.18
C VAL A 202 0.20 -13.32 31.95
N ALA A 203 0.79 -14.09 31.03
CA ALA A 203 2.17 -13.90 30.61
C ALA A 203 2.36 -12.72 29.64
N GLY A 204 1.28 -12.18 29.09
CA GLY A 204 1.32 -11.11 28.09
C GLY A 204 1.92 -11.59 26.76
N THR A 205 1.61 -12.81 26.31
CA THR A 205 2.22 -13.39 25.11
C THR A 205 1.22 -13.83 24.05
N THR A 206 1.68 -13.86 22.80
CA THR A 206 1.00 -14.51 21.66
C THR A 206 1.98 -15.43 20.95
N THR A 207 1.65 -16.70 20.85
CA THR A 207 2.45 -17.69 20.10
C THR A 207 1.81 -17.92 18.74
N ILE A 208 2.58 -17.73 17.68
CA ILE A 208 2.19 -18.03 16.30
C ILE A 208 2.92 -19.29 15.86
N THR A 209 2.19 -20.29 15.37
CA THR A 209 2.76 -21.49 14.75
C THR A 209 2.49 -21.45 13.26
N ASN A 210 3.55 -21.52 12.46
CA ASN A 210 3.46 -21.43 11.00
C ASN A 210 3.18 -22.82 10.35
N PRO A 211 3.02 -22.91 9.01
CA PRO A 211 2.73 -24.16 8.32
C PRO A 211 3.81 -25.25 8.47
N LEU A 212 5.05 -24.85 8.81
CA LEU A 212 6.16 -25.75 9.08
C LEU A 212 6.23 -26.18 10.55
N SER A 213 5.17 -25.92 11.32
CA SER A 213 5.08 -26.15 12.76
C SER A 213 6.17 -25.44 13.57
N LYS A 214 6.70 -24.32 13.05
CA LYS A 214 7.65 -23.48 13.77
C LYS A 214 6.93 -22.37 14.51
N GLN A 215 7.35 -22.15 15.76
CA GLN A 215 6.75 -21.17 16.64
C GLN A 215 7.54 -19.86 16.70
N ALA A 216 6.82 -18.75 16.78
CA ALA A 216 7.34 -17.46 17.21
C ALA A 216 6.47 -16.94 18.36
N VAL A 217 7.08 -16.54 19.47
CA VAL A 217 6.39 -16.03 20.66
C VAL A 217 6.60 -14.51 20.75
N TYR A 218 5.52 -13.76 20.71
CA TYR A 218 5.49 -12.31 20.84
C TYR A 218 5.20 -11.96 22.29
N TYR A 219 6.02 -11.12 22.90
CA TYR A 219 5.90 -10.68 24.28
C TYR A 219 5.47 -9.22 24.32
N PHE A 220 4.47 -8.95 25.15
CA PHE A 220 3.88 -7.64 25.31
C PHE A 220 3.95 -7.19 26.76
N GLU A 221 4.35 -5.94 26.96
CA GLU A 221 4.15 -5.21 28.21
C GLU A 221 3.00 -4.22 28.03
N LYS A 222 2.38 -3.80 29.13
CA LYS A 222 1.40 -2.70 29.07
C LYS A 222 2.11 -1.37 29.22
N ASP A 223 1.82 -0.42 28.33
CA ASP A 223 2.25 0.95 28.47
C ASP A 223 1.53 1.68 29.61
N SER A 224 1.85 2.97 29.81
CA SER A 224 1.21 3.80 30.84
C SER A 224 -0.31 3.98 30.68
N ARG A 225 -0.86 3.66 29.49
CA ARG A 225 -2.29 3.71 29.16
C ARG A 225 -2.95 2.33 29.30
N GLY A 226 -2.19 1.29 29.64
CA GLY A 226 -2.66 -0.09 29.71
C GLY A 226 -2.73 -0.80 28.36
N LEU A 227 -2.17 -0.22 27.29
CA LEU A 227 -2.18 -0.80 25.94
C LEU A 227 -0.97 -1.72 25.76
N PRO A 228 -1.12 -2.86 25.07
CA PRO A 228 -0.03 -3.79 24.82
C PRO A 228 1.02 -3.16 23.89
N ARG A 229 2.29 -3.34 24.27
CA ARG A 229 3.48 -2.87 23.58
C ARG A 229 4.43 -4.05 23.38
N LEU A 230 4.80 -4.32 22.14
CA LEU A 230 5.73 -5.38 21.80
C LEU A 230 7.12 -5.05 22.37
N THR A 231 7.72 -6.00 23.10
CA THR A 231 9.06 -5.84 23.69
C THR A 231 10.04 -6.90 23.23
N HIS A 232 9.55 -8.07 22.83
CA HIS A 232 10.39 -9.18 22.45
C HIS A 232 9.65 -10.13 21.50
N ILE A 233 10.35 -10.69 20.53
CA ILE A 233 9.90 -11.80 19.69
C ILE A 233 10.91 -12.92 19.85
N ALA A 234 10.50 -14.08 20.34
CA ALA A 234 11.34 -15.27 20.43
C ALA A 234 11.04 -16.23 19.28
N GLY A 235 12.06 -16.59 18.49
CA GLY A 235 11.93 -17.54 17.40
C GLY A 235 12.32 -18.95 17.83
N GLN A 236 11.53 -19.97 17.50
CA GLN A 236 11.89 -21.35 17.81
C GLN A 236 13.15 -21.77 17.01
N PRO A 237 14.21 -22.27 17.68
CA PRO A 237 15.39 -22.74 16.98
C PRO A 237 15.08 -23.95 16.07
N SER A 238 15.92 -24.14 15.08
CA SER A 238 15.94 -25.35 14.25
C SER A 238 17.31 -26.02 14.33
N THR A 239 17.42 -27.25 13.84
CA THR A 239 18.69 -27.99 13.80
C THR A 239 19.84 -27.20 13.15
N ASN A 240 19.52 -26.32 12.19
CA ASN A 240 20.51 -25.56 11.42
C ASN A 240 20.44 -24.03 11.65
N CYS A 241 19.57 -23.56 12.55
CA CYS A 241 19.41 -22.14 12.84
C CYS A 241 19.17 -21.95 14.34
N VAL A 242 19.98 -21.09 14.97
CA VAL A 242 19.75 -20.66 16.36
C VAL A 242 18.41 -19.95 16.50
N ALA A 243 17.95 -19.74 17.73
CA ALA A 243 16.78 -18.94 18.00
C ALA A 243 16.95 -17.53 17.41
N SER A 244 15.90 -17.02 16.77
CA SER A 244 15.92 -15.71 16.12
C SER A 244 15.17 -14.69 16.99
N ASP A 245 15.81 -14.29 18.08
CA ASP A 245 15.18 -13.44 19.09
C ASP A 245 15.36 -11.97 18.74
N SER A 246 14.33 -11.13 18.90
CA SER A 246 14.43 -9.69 18.64
C SER A 246 13.84 -8.90 19.78
N TYR A 247 14.49 -7.80 20.16
CA TYR A 247 14.11 -7.00 21.32
C TYR A 247 13.82 -5.55 20.94
N PHE A 248 12.87 -4.94 21.64
CA PHE A 248 12.40 -3.57 21.42
C PHE A 248 12.36 -2.83 22.76
N ALA A 249 13.28 -1.88 22.93
CA ALA A 249 13.27 -0.97 24.07
C ALA A 249 12.51 0.30 23.73
N ASN A 250 11.81 0.88 24.70
CA ASN A 250 10.99 2.07 24.51
C ASN A 250 11.24 3.09 25.62
N ASN A 251 11.12 4.38 25.31
CA ASN A 251 11.17 5.45 26.29
C ASN A 251 9.80 5.68 26.99
N ALA A 252 9.75 6.64 27.91
CA ALA A 252 8.54 7.01 28.66
C ALA A 252 7.40 7.58 27.78
N SER A 253 7.68 7.96 26.54
CA SER A 253 6.69 8.44 25.56
C SER A 253 6.29 7.34 24.56
N ASP A 254 6.64 6.08 24.82
CA ASP A 254 6.40 4.90 23.98
C ASP A 254 7.01 4.99 22.58
N PHE A 255 8.12 5.72 22.45
CA PHE A 255 8.96 5.62 21.27
C PHE A 255 10.00 4.53 21.43
N VAL A 256 10.17 3.72 20.40
CA VAL A 256 11.26 2.75 20.31
C VAL A 256 12.59 3.51 20.34
N THR A 257 13.43 3.16 21.32
CA THR A 257 14.79 3.68 21.49
C THR A 257 15.83 2.71 20.97
N ASP A 258 15.57 1.40 21.05
CA ASP A 258 16.51 0.38 20.64
C ASP A 258 15.79 -0.81 20.02
N GLU A 259 16.33 -1.31 18.92
CA GLU A 259 15.92 -2.56 18.29
C GLU A 259 17.14 -3.47 18.20
N ALA A 260 17.08 -4.64 18.85
CA ALA A 260 18.11 -5.68 18.69
C ALA A 260 17.59 -6.77 17.77
N ASP A 261 18.37 -7.11 16.75
CA ASP A 261 18.05 -8.23 15.84
C ASP A 261 18.41 -9.60 16.44
N ALA A 262 18.14 -10.66 15.66
CA ALA A 262 18.44 -12.06 15.99
C ALA A 262 19.91 -12.33 16.30
N GLU A 263 20.82 -11.50 15.80
CA GLU A 263 22.25 -11.59 16.05
C GLU A 263 22.71 -10.71 17.23
N GLY A 264 21.77 -10.04 17.90
CA GLY A 264 22.04 -9.11 19.00
C GLY A 264 22.60 -7.77 18.56
N ARG A 265 22.58 -7.46 17.25
CA ARG A 265 23.02 -6.15 16.75
C ARG A 265 21.94 -5.11 17.04
N VAL A 266 22.34 -4.04 17.70
CA VAL A 266 21.42 -2.99 18.16
C VAL A 266 21.37 -1.83 17.17
N THR A 267 20.18 -1.37 16.83
CA THR A 267 19.92 -0.07 16.22
C THR A 267 19.31 0.86 17.27
N HIS A 268 20.01 1.94 17.58
CA HIS A 268 19.61 2.94 18.58
C HIS A 268 19.03 4.20 17.92
N TYR A 269 18.03 4.81 18.53
CA TYR A 269 17.32 5.99 18.04
C TYR A 269 17.33 7.12 19.08
N ASP A 270 18.04 8.20 18.78
CA ASP A 270 17.88 9.49 19.45
C ASP A 270 16.74 10.25 18.78
N ARG A 271 15.87 10.91 19.56
CA ARG A 271 14.66 11.58 19.04
C ARG A 271 14.49 12.99 19.59
N ASP A 272 13.87 13.86 18.81
CA ASP A 272 13.45 15.20 19.25
C ASP A 272 12.14 15.16 20.06
N ALA A 273 11.69 16.33 20.53
CA ALA A 273 10.44 16.46 21.29
C ALA A 273 9.16 16.18 20.48
N ARG A 274 9.27 16.02 19.15
CA ARG A 274 8.17 15.60 18.26
C ARG A 274 8.22 14.11 17.96
N GLY A 275 9.17 13.36 18.56
CA GLY A 275 9.34 11.92 18.32
C GLY A 275 10.16 11.59 17.07
N LEU A 276 10.67 12.59 16.35
CA LEU A 276 11.42 12.39 15.10
C LEU A 276 12.88 12.00 15.39
N PRO A 277 13.43 10.95 14.75
CA PRO A 277 14.82 10.53 14.99
C PRO A 277 15.83 11.61 14.61
N THR A 278 16.62 12.13 15.55
CA THR A 278 17.73 13.05 15.28
C THR A 278 19.04 12.32 15.01
N ALA A 279 19.17 11.08 15.49
CA ALA A 279 20.23 10.16 15.10
C ALA A 279 19.74 8.70 15.12
N VAL A 280 20.23 7.92 14.17
CA VAL A 280 20.05 6.47 14.10
C VAL A 280 21.42 5.82 14.08
N THR A 281 21.74 5.05 15.11
CA THR A 281 23.03 4.38 15.25
C THR A 281 22.86 2.87 15.04
N ARG A 282 23.33 2.36 13.91
CA ARG A 282 23.35 0.92 13.61
C ARG A 282 24.61 0.28 14.16
N GLY A 283 24.48 -0.89 14.80
CA GLY A 283 25.60 -1.53 15.50
C GLY A 283 25.97 -0.77 16.78
N TYR A 284 24.99 -0.17 17.45
CA TYR A 284 25.18 0.61 18.67
C TYR A 284 25.93 -0.19 19.74
N GLY A 285 26.86 0.47 20.44
CA GLY A 285 27.75 -0.15 21.42
C GLY A 285 28.95 -0.91 20.83
N THR A 286 29.07 -1.00 19.49
CA THR A 286 30.22 -1.66 18.83
C THR A 286 31.20 -0.65 18.22
N ALA A 287 32.44 -1.07 17.96
CA ALA A 287 33.44 -0.25 17.28
C ALA A 287 33.11 0.03 15.79
N SER A 288 32.19 -0.73 15.20
CA SER A 288 31.72 -0.56 13.83
C SER A 288 30.39 0.18 13.75
N ALA A 289 29.99 0.86 14.83
CA ALA A 289 28.75 1.63 14.87
C ALA A 289 28.72 2.68 13.76
N VAL A 290 27.62 2.73 13.01
CA VAL A 290 27.38 3.71 11.96
C VAL A 290 26.24 4.61 12.38
N VAL A 291 26.51 5.91 12.47
CA VAL A 291 25.53 6.93 12.82
C VAL A 291 25.06 7.64 11.55
N THR A 292 23.75 7.72 11.37
CA THR A 292 23.10 8.66 10.45
C THR A 292 22.39 9.71 11.29
N SER A 293 22.65 11.00 11.07
CA SER A 293 21.96 12.08 11.78
C SER A 293 21.01 12.87 10.89
N TYR A 294 19.99 13.45 11.51
CA TYR A 294 18.90 14.15 10.82
C TYR A 294 18.67 15.52 11.44
N THR A 295 18.58 16.53 10.59
CA THR A 295 17.96 17.81 10.95
C THR A 295 16.58 17.86 10.33
N TRP A 296 15.57 18.15 11.15
CA TRP A 296 14.17 18.17 10.72
C TRP A 296 13.69 19.59 10.43
N HIS A 297 12.74 19.70 9.50
CA HIS A 297 11.99 20.92 9.28
C HIS A 297 11.25 21.34 10.56
N THR A 298 11.12 22.64 10.82
CA THR A 298 10.62 23.16 12.11
C THR A 298 9.15 22.83 12.38
N THR A 299 8.33 22.78 11.33
CA THR A 299 6.90 22.45 11.43
C THR A 299 6.53 21.11 10.81
N LEU A 300 6.96 20.86 9.56
CA LEU A 300 6.74 19.61 8.84
C LEU A 300 7.56 18.43 9.40
N HIS A 301 7.04 17.21 9.22
CA HIS A 301 7.70 15.95 9.58
C HIS A 301 8.59 15.44 8.44
N VAL A 302 9.52 16.30 7.97
CA VAL A 302 10.47 15.99 6.89
C VAL A 302 11.88 16.45 7.23
N PRO A 303 12.93 15.72 6.80
CA PRO A 303 14.30 16.14 7.04
C PRO A 303 14.68 17.31 6.13
N THR A 304 15.44 18.26 6.64
CA THR A 304 16.14 19.29 5.85
C THR A 304 17.62 18.93 5.64
N GLN A 305 18.16 18.04 6.45
CA GLN A 305 19.50 17.49 6.29
C GLN A 305 19.57 16.06 6.81
N ILE A 306 20.28 15.20 6.08
CA ILE A 306 20.64 13.84 6.47
C ILE A 306 22.16 13.73 6.33
N VAL A 307 22.84 13.30 7.39
CA VAL A 307 24.29 13.10 7.38
C VAL A 307 24.58 11.62 7.59
N ASP A 308 25.01 10.96 6.52
CA ASP A 308 25.54 9.60 6.53
C ASP A 308 27.08 9.65 6.53
N PRO A 309 27.77 8.55 6.91
CA PRO A 309 29.21 8.47 6.73
C PRO A 309 29.60 8.65 5.26
N GLY A 310 30.35 9.71 4.97
CA GLY A 310 30.83 10.02 3.62
C GLY A 310 29.81 10.71 2.70
N LEU A 311 28.60 11.02 3.18
CA LEU A 311 27.59 11.70 2.36
C LEU A 311 26.68 12.59 3.21
N THR A 312 26.60 13.87 2.86
CA THR A 312 25.59 14.79 3.40
C THR A 312 24.52 15.05 2.35
N THR A 313 23.25 14.81 2.68
CA THR A 313 22.10 15.14 1.82
C THR A 313 21.33 16.31 2.43
N ALA A 314 21.30 17.46 1.77
CA ALA A 314 20.43 18.58 2.10
C ALA A 314 19.13 18.51 1.29
N LEU A 315 17.99 18.74 1.94
CA LEU A 315 16.67 18.74 1.31
C LEU A 315 15.97 20.07 1.56
N THR A 316 15.47 20.69 0.49
CA THR A 316 14.68 21.93 0.56
C THR A 316 13.25 21.63 0.17
N TRP A 317 12.31 22.24 0.88
CA TRP A 317 10.88 22.03 0.71
C TRP A 317 10.22 23.35 0.33
N ASN A 318 9.29 23.32 -0.63
CA ASN A 318 8.48 24.47 -1.00
C ASN A 318 7.46 24.80 0.12
N PRO A 319 6.79 25.97 0.08
CA PRO A 319 5.81 26.34 1.11
C PRO A 319 4.62 25.37 1.26
N SER A 320 4.30 24.61 0.21
CA SER A 320 3.27 23.55 0.23
C SER A 320 3.78 22.23 0.82
N GLY A 321 5.06 22.17 1.21
CA GLY A 321 5.73 21.01 1.79
C GLY A 321 6.28 20.00 0.78
N GLN A 322 6.37 20.31 -0.51
CA GLN A 322 6.94 19.39 -1.50
C GLN A 322 8.43 19.59 -1.65
N LEU A 323 9.16 18.51 -1.91
CA LEU A 323 10.61 18.55 -2.08
C LEU A 323 10.98 19.37 -3.31
N SER A 324 11.58 20.55 -3.15
CA SER A 324 11.97 21.40 -4.27
C SER A 324 13.42 21.21 -4.70
N GLN A 325 14.28 20.76 -3.79
CA GLN A 325 15.69 20.52 -4.09
C GLN A 325 16.28 19.42 -3.20
N VAL A 326 17.14 18.59 -3.79
CA VAL A 326 18.05 17.68 -3.08
C VAL A 326 19.48 18.05 -3.46
N THR A 327 20.36 18.22 -2.49
CA THR A 327 21.80 18.41 -2.72
C THR A 327 22.57 17.38 -1.95
N GLN A 328 23.32 16.52 -2.66
CA GLN A 328 24.23 15.55 -2.08
C GLN A 328 25.65 16.08 -2.15
N THR A 329 26.34 16.08 -1.01
CA THR A 329 27.75 16.47 -0.88
C THR A 329 28.55 15.25 -0.42
N ASP A 330 29.52 14.83 -1.22
CA ASP A 330 30.46 13.79 -0.82
C ASP A 330 31.36 14.34 0.31
N THR A 331 31.40 13.64 1.44
CA THR A 331 32.22 13.99 2.61
C THR A 331 33.29 12.95 2.90
N THR A 332 33.53 12.00 1.99
CA THR A 332 34.60 11.02 2.09
C THR A 332 35.97 11.69 2.02
N SER A 333 36.98 11.08 2.64
CA SER A 333 38.37 11.55 2.56
C SER A 333 39.18 10.82 1.48
N GLN A 334 38.51 10.20 0.50
CA GLN A 334 39.18 9.45 -0.57
C GLN A 334 40.00 10.40 -1.45
N THR A 335 41.24 10.03 -1.75
CA THR A 335 42.15 10.82 -2.60
C THR A 335 42.62 10.08 -3.86
N VAL A 336 42.38 8.77 -3.95
CA VAL A 336 42.83 7.90 -5.06
C VAL A 336 41.63 7.17 -5.65
N PRO A 337 41.40 7.18 -6.98
CA PRO A 337 42.26 7.76 -8.03
C PRO A 337 42.23 9.30 -8.11
N TYR A 338 41.21 9.95 -7.52
CA TYR A 338 41.10 11.39 -7.35
C TYR A 338 40.15 11.70 -6.18
N SER A 339 40.22 12.92 -5.64
CA SER A 339 39.32 13.36 -4.56
C SER A 339 37.95 13.74 -5.10
N THR A 340 36.90 13.24 -4.43
CA THR A 340 35.51 13.67 -4.61
C THR A 340 34.98 14.45 -3.41
N ASN A 341 35.79 14.65 -2.36
CA ASN A 341 35.40 15.41 -1.18
C ASN A 341 34.91 16.82 -1.56
N GLY A 342 33.74 17.20 -1.06
CA GLY A 342 33.11 18.47 -1.31
C GLY A 342 32.43 18.58 -2.68
N GLN A 343 32.52 17.56 -3.54
CA GLN A 343 31.73 17.54 -4.77
C GLN A 343 30.26 17.46 -4.43
N THR A 344 29.46 18.24 -5.16
CA THR A 344 28.02 18.30 -4.97
C THR A 344 27.27 17.83 -6.21
N ARG A 345 26.11 17.21 -6.00
CA ARG A 345 25.13 16.88 -7.03
C ARG A 345 23.79 17.39 -6.54
N ALA A 346 23.14 18.21 -7.34
CA ALA A 346 21.85 18.78 -7.01
C ALA A 346 20.77 18.22 -7.94
N TRP A 347 19.56 18.08 -7.42
CA TRP A 347 18.35 17.83 -8.20
C TRP A 347 17.33 18.88 -7.82
N SER A 348 16.62 19.44 -8.79
CA SER A 348 15.52 20.37 -8.54
C SER A 348 14.20 19.81 -9.07
N TYR A 349 13.13 20.13 -8.35
CA TYR A 349 11.79 19.64 -8.65
C TYR A 349 10.82 20.81 -8.63
N THR A 350 9.94 20.87 -9.63
CA THR A 350 8.84 21.83 -9.66
C THR A 350 7.51 21.11 -9.75
N TYR A 351 6.47 21.78 -9.28
CA TYR A 351 5.13 21.21 -9.18
C TYR A 351 4.08 22.23 -9.63
N ASP A 352 2.93 21.74 -10.08
CA ASP A 352 1.74 22.58 -10.30
C ASP A 352 1.06 22.95 -8.97
N ALA A 353 0.02 23.77 -9.03
CA ALA A 353 -0.72 24.24 -7.85
C ALA A 353 -1.48 23.13 -7.10
N TYR A 354 -1.62 21.95 -7.70
CA TYR A 354 -2.33 20.79 -7.17
C TYR A 354 -1.38 19.68 -6.71
N GLY A 355 -0.07 19.90 -6.88
CA GLY A 355 0.99 19.04 -6.42
C GLY A 355 1.53 18.02 -7.44
N ASN A 356 1.11 18.07 -8.71
CA ASN A 356 1.72 17.21 -9.73
C ASN A 356 3.13 17.70 -10.06
N LEU A 357 4.04 16.75 -10.31
CA LEU A 357 5.39 17.04 -10.76
C LEU A 357 5.38 17.66 -12.16
N LEU A 358 6.09 18.76 -12.35
CA LEU A 358 6.24 19.44 -13.64
C LEU A 358 7.63 19.27 -14.23
N THR A 359 8.68 19.33 -13.41
CA THR A 359 10.06 19.15 -13.87
C THR A 359 10.88 18.37 -12.85
N VAL A 360 11.83 17.60 -13.37
CA VAL A 360 12.98 17.06 -12.62
C VAL A 360 14.21 17.53 -13.35
N ASP A 361 15.05 18.30 -12.70
CA ASP A 361 16.33 18.76 -13.22
C ASP A 361 17.45 18.05 -12.45
N GLY A 362 18.40 17.46 -13.16
CA GLY A 362 19.45 16.65 -12.56
C GLY A 362 20.71 17.47 -12.19
N PRO A 363 21.82 16.77 -11.88
CA PRO A 363 23.04 17.41 -11.40
C PRO A 363 23.95 17.97 -12.52
N LEU A 364 23.60 17.78 -13.80
CA LEU A 364 24.35 18.36 -14.90
C LEU A 364 24.09 19.87 -14.93
N ALA A 365 25.15 20.67 -15.05
CA ALA A 365 24.97 22.11 -15.21
C ALA A 365 24.27 22.43 -16.55
N GLY A 366 23.20 23.21 -16.50
CA GLY A 366 22.43 23.63 -17.69
C GLY A 366 21.04 22.98 -17.72
N THR A 367 20.50 22.75 -18.92
CA THR A 367 19.18 22.11 -19.13
C THR A 367 19.30 20.72 -19.76
N GLY A 368 20.50 20.13 -19.73
CA GLY A 368 20.83 18.91 -20.49
C GLY A 368 20.40 17.61 -19.81
N ASP A 369 19.75 17.69 -18.65
CA ASP A 369 19.22 16.55 -17.90
C ASP A 369 17.84 16.86 -17.26
N THR A 370 17.13 17.84 -17.81
CA THR A 370 15.78 18.19 -17.36
C THR A 370 14.72 17.29 -18.03
N VAL A 371 13.93 16.61 -17.23
CA VAL A 371 12.72 15.89 -17.67
C VAL A 371 11.49 16.73 -17.33
N THR A 372 10.58 16.90 -18.29
CA THR A 372 9.35 17.69 -18.08
C THR A 372 8.10 16.85 -18.22
N TYR A 373 7.09 17.17 -17.42
CA TYR A 373 5.81 16.48 -17.35
C TYR A 373 4.69 17.49 -17.54
N THR A 374 3.70 17.15 -18.35
CA THR A 374 2.48 17.94 -18.47
C THR A 374 1.27 17.13 -18.02
N HIS A 375 0.25 17.82 -17.52
CA HIS A 375 -0.98 17.22 -17.05
C HIS A 375 -2.17 17.90 -17.72
N ASN A 376 -3.24 17.15 -17.99
CA ASN A 376 -4.48 17.71 -18.49
C ASN A 376 -5.31 18.35 -17.36
N SER A 377 -6.45 18.94 -17.70
CA SER A 377 -7.34 19.62 -16.74
C SER A 377 -7.93 18.71 -15.65
N SER A 378 -7.91 17.39 -15.85
CA SER A 378 -8.34 16.39 -14.87
C SER A 378 -7.17 15.85 -14.02
N GLY A 379 -5.98 16.42 -14.17
CA GLY A 379 -4.77 16.01 -13.45
C GLY A 379 -4.14 14.73 -13.96
N PHE A 380 -4.52 14.23 -15.14
CA PHE A 380 -3.89 13.05 -15.73
C PHE A 380 -2.66 13.44 -16.54
N LEU A 381 -1.61 12.62 -16.48
CA LEU A 381 -0.38 12.81 -17.26
C LEU A 381 -0.71 12.90 -18.76
N ALA A 382 -0.17 13.92 -19.43
CA ALA A 382 -0.39 14.23 -20.84
C ALA A 382 0.86 14.14 -21.70
N SER A 383 2.03 14.47 -21.16
CA SER A 383 3.27 14.20 -21.85
C SER A 383 4.43 14.04 -20.89
N VAL A 384 5.44 13.32 -21.36
CA VAL A 384 6.78 13.27 -20.75
C VAL A 384 7.75 13.69 -21.84
N THR A 385 8.55 14.72 -21.58
CA THR A 385 9.68 15.10 -22.42
C THR A 385 10.95 14.71 -21.69
N ASN A 386 11.74 13.80 -22.27
CA ASN A 386 13.01 13.39 -21.67
C ASN A 386 14.11 14.45 -21.84
N GLU A 387 15.27 14.19 -21.27
CA GLU A 387 16.44 15.07 -21.23
C GLU A 387 16.99 15.48 -22.60
N VAL A 388 16.74 14.68 -23.65
CA VAL A 388 17.15 14.99 -25.03
C VAL A 388 16.04 15.61 -25.88
N GLY A 389 14.90 15.96 -25.27
CA GLY A 389 13.77 16.62 -25.94
C GLY A 389 12.81 15.68 -26.67
N GLN A 390 12.94 14.36 -26.50
CA GLN A 390 12.00 13.39 -27.06
C GLN A 390 10.72 13.36 -26.23
N VAL A 391 9.57 13.43 -26.91
CA VAL A 391 8.26 13.56 -26.27
C VAL A 391 7.45 12.29 -26.45
N THR A 392 7.04 11.69 -25.34
CA THR A 392 5.95 10.70 -25.31
C THR A 392 4.66 11.43 -24.95
N THR A 393 3.62 11.31 -25.77
CA THR A 393 2.33 12.00 -25.57
C THR A 393 1.21 11.01 -25.30
N ILE A 394 0.40 11.28 -24.29
CA ILE A 394 -0.86 10.58 -24.06
C ILE A 394 -1.96 11.42 -24.70
N THR A 395 -2.64 10.85 -25.69
CA THR A 395 -3.61 11.60 -26.52
C THR A 395 -5.05 11.31 -26.15
N ALA A 396 -5.31 10.23 -25.41
CA ALA A 396 -6.63 9.89 -24.92
C ALA A 396 -6.56 9.10 -23.61
N TRP A 397 -7.61 9.22 -22.80
CA TRP A 397 -7.78 8.52 -21.52
C TRP A 397 -9.21 8.01 -21.39
N ASN A 398 -9.40 6.98 -20.56
CA ASN A 398 -10.73 6.64 -20.07
C ASN A 398 -11.10 7.51 -18.85
N GLY A 399 -12.34 7.39 -18.35
CA GLY A 399 -12.83 8.16 -17.19
C GLY A 399 -12.10 7.90 -15.86
N ARG A 400 -11.22 6.88 -15.81
CA ARG A 400 -10.34 6.59 -14.65
C ARG A 400 -8.96 7.21 -14.79
N GLY A 401 -8.70 7.95 -15.87
CA GLY A 401 -7.38 8.51 -16.18
C GLY A 401 -6.37 7.50 -16.73
N GLN A 402 -6.81 6.31 -17.13
CA GLN A 402 -5.93 5.34 -17.76
C GLN A 402 -5.75 5.72 -19.24
N PRO A 403 -4.50 5.76 -19.75
CA PRO A 403 -4.22 6.09 -21.15
C PRO A 403 -4.90 5.12 -22.11
N THR A 404 -5.69 5.60 -23.06
CA THR A 404 -6.27 4.76 -24.14
C THR A 404 -5.54 4.94 -25.46
N SER A 405 -4.71 5.97 -25.60
CA SER A 405 -3.82 6.19 -26.73
C SER A 405 -2.54 6.90 -26.29
N ILE A 406 -1.39 6.34 -26.64
CA ILE A 406 -0.06 6.86 -26.37
C ILE A 406 0.71 6.95 -27.70
N THR A 407 1.39 8.06 -27.94
CA THR A 407 2.29 8.26 -29.07
C THR A 407 3.72 8.35 -28.55
N ASP A 408 4.56 7.42 -28.98
CA ASP A 408 5.99 7.38 -28.67
C ASP A 408 6.75 8.49 -29.44
N PRO A 409 7.98 8.86 -29.04
CA PRO A 409 8.73 9.94 -29.70
C PRO A 409 9.05 9.70 -31.18
N ASN A 410 9.03 8.44 -31.62
CA ASN A 410 9.20 8.06 -33.03
C ASN A 410 7.90 8.22 -33.85
N GLY A 411 6.82 8.76 -33.26
CA GLY A 411 5.52 8.97 -33.90
C GLY A 411 4.62 7.74 -33.93
N VAL A 412 5.06 6.59 -33.38
CA VAL A 412 4.26 5.38 -33.34
C VAL A 412 3.19 5.49 -32.26
N ALA A 413 1.93 5.37 -32.68
CA ALA A 413 0.79 5.35 -31.77
C ALA A 413 0.47 3.92 -31.30
N ARG A 414 0.10 3.82 -30.03
CA ARG A 414 -0.32 2.61 -29.33
C ARG A 414 -1.65 2.87 -28.64
N ASN A 415 -2.67 2.12 -29.03
CA ASN A 415 -3.96 2.12 -28.36
C ASN A 415 -4.01 1.06 -27.26
N LEU A 416 -4.61 1.40 -26.13
CA LEU A 416 -4.77 0.52 -24.98
C LEU A 416 -6.26 0.35 -24.66
N ALA A 417 -6.67 -0.88 -24.39
CA ALA A 417 -8.01 -1.19 -23.93
C ALA A 417 -7.96 -1.83 -22.55
N TYR A 418 -8.97 -1.55 -21.74
CA TYR A 418 -9.10 -2.06 -20.38
C TYR A 418 -10.48 -2.69 -20.19
N ASP A 419 -10.58 -3.63 -19.26
CA ASP A 419 -11.87 -4.10 -18.78
C ASP A 419 -12.48 -3.16 -17.72
N SER A 420 -13.65 -3.53 -17.20
CA SER A 420 -14.37 -2.79 -16.17
C SER A 420 -13.59 -2.67 -14.84
N LEU A 421 -12.68 -3.60 -14.56
CA LEU A 421 -11.81 -3.58 -13.39
C LEU A 421 -10.55 -2.73 -13.62
N GLY A 422 -10.32 -2.28 -14.86
CA GLY A 422 -9.19 -1.45 -15.26
C GLY A 422 -7.94 -2.25 -15.57
N ARG A 423 -8.08 -3.56 -15.79
CA ARG A 423 -6.97 -4.42 -16.22
C ARG A 423 -6.80 -4.27 -17.73
N LEU A 424 -5.54 -4.21 -18.19
CA LEU A 424 -5.22 -4.02 -19.61
C LEU A 424 -5.60 -5.28 -20.41
N THR A 425 -6.56 -5.18 -21.33
CA THR A 425 -7.03 -6.30 -22.15
C THR A 425 -6.42 -6.33 -23.55
N SER A 426 -6.01 -5.18 -24.07
CA SER A 426 -5.41 -5.09 -25.39
C SER A 426 -4.39 -3.96 -25.49
N THR A 427 -3.36 -4.21 -26.28
CA THR A 427 -2.46 -3.20 -26.82
C THR A 427 -2.42 -3.35 -28.33
N THR A 428 -2.78 -2.29 -29.05
CA THR A 428 -2.77 -2.26 -30.51
C THR A 428 -1.76 -1.22 -30.99
N VAL A 429 -0.78 -1.66 -31.78
CA VAL A 429 0.21 -0.78 -32.41
C VAL A 429 -0.04 -0.80 -33.90
N ASP A 430 -0.32 0.36 -34.50
CA ASP A 430 -0.64 0.42 -35.94
C ASP A 430 0.24 1.41 -36.73
N PRO A 431 1.53 1.09 -36.93
CA PRO A 431 2.46 1.99 -37.60
C PRO A 431 2.31 1.93 -39.13
N THR A 432 1.65 0.92 -39.69
CA THR A 432 1.61 0.62 -41.14
C THR A 432 0.24 0.19 -41.66
N GLY A 433 -0.83 0.28 -40.86
CA GLY A 433 -2.18 -0.22 -41.19
C GLY A 433 -2.37 -1.72 -40.94
N LEU A 434 -1.38 -2.39 -40.31
CA LEU A 434 -1.42 -3.82 -39.98
C LEU A 434 -2.05 -4.13 -38.62
N SER A 435 -2.33 -3.11 -37.80
CA SER A 435 -2.98 -3.24 -36.48
C SER A 435 -2.41 -4.42 -35.67
N ALA A 436 -1.15 -4.33 -35.27
CA ALA A 436 -0.50 -5.37 -34.48
C ALA A 436 -1.11 -5.41 -33.06
N VAL A 437 -1.99 -6.38 -32.80
CA VAL A 437 -2.71 -6.51 -31.53
C VAL A 437 -2.07 -7.54 -30.60
N THR A 438 -1.77 -7.13 -29.38
CA THR A 438 -1.50 -8.05 -28.25
C THR A 438 -2.70 -8.05 -27.32
N THR A 439 -3.29 -9.21 -27.03
CA THR A 439 -4.42 -9.34 -26.10
C THR A 439 -4.01 -10.06 -24.82
N ILE A 440 -4.62 -9.68 -23.70
CA ILE A 440 -4.41 -10.27 -22.39
C ILE A 440 -5.76 -10.72 -21.85
N ALA A 441 -5.89 -12.00 -21.53
CA ALA A 441 -7.07 -12.59 -20.92
C ALA A 441 -6.83 -12.84 -19.44
N TYR A 442 -7.88 -12.64 -18.64
CA TYR A 442 -7.87 -12.82 -17.19
C TYR A 442 -8.95 -13.81 -16.77
N ASN A 443 -8.77 -14.47 -15.62
CA ASN A 443 -9.87 -15.16 -14.93
C ASN A 443 -10.64 -14.17 -14.02
N ALA A 444 -11.66 -14.67 -13.32
CA ALA A 444 -12.50 -13.82 -12.46
C ALA A 444 -11.74 -13.22 -11.26
N VAL A 445 -10.70 -13.89 -10.77
CA VAL A 445 -9.87 -13.41 -9.64
C VAL A 445 -8.73 -12.46 -10.07
N GLY A 446 -8.59 -12.18 -11.38
CA GLY A 446 -7.56 -11.25 -11.88
C GLY A 446 -6.23 -11.85 -12.30
N ASP A 447 -6.08 -13.17 -12.28
CA ASP A 447 -4.89 -13.79 -12.85
C ASP A 447 -4.95 -13.82 -14.38
N ILE A 448 -3.81 -13.54 -15.02
CA ILE A 448 -3.64 -13.69 -16.46
C ILE A 448 -3.76 -15.18 -16.81
N THR A 449 -4.65 -15.51 -17.75
CA THR A 449 -4.83 -16.85 -18.30
C THR A 449 -4.21 -16.99 -19.68
N GLN A 450 -4.09 -15.90 -20.44
CA GLN A 450 -3.47 -15.93 -21.76
C GLN A 450 -2.91 -14.57 -22.19
N ILE A 451 -1.78 -14.57 -22.88
CA ILE A 451 -1.28 -13.42 -23.65
C ILE A 451 -1.14 -13.85 -25.10
N SER A 452 -1.88 -13.23 -26.02
CA SER A 452 -1.80 -13.51 -27.46
C SER A 452 -1.05 -12.39 -28.15
N ARG A 453 -0.04 -12.72 -28.96
CA ARG A 453 0.79 -11.78 -29.70
C ARG A 453 0.19 -11.49 -31.09
N PRO A 454 0.63 -10.42 -31.78
CA PRO A 454 0.11 -10.05 -33.10
C PRO A 454 0.29 -11.13 -34.17
N ASN A 455 1.30 -11.98 -34.04
CA ASN A 455 1.58 -13.07 -34.97
C ASN A 455 0.76 -14.35 -34.70
N GLY A 456 -0.22 -14.29 -33.78
CA GLY A 456 -1.06 -15.42 -33.39
C GLY A 456 -0.43 -16.39 -32.40
N ALA A 457 0.87 -16.25 -32.07
CA ALA A 457 1.48 -17.02 -30.99
C ALA A 457 0.92 -16.56 -29.64
N TYR A 458 0.72 -17.47 -28.70
CA TYR A 458 0.21 -17.13 -27.37
C TYR A 458 0.99 -17.84 -26.26
N LEU A 459 0.99 -17.21 -25.09
CA LEU A 459 1.39 -17.82 -23.82
C LEU A 459 0.11 -18.09 -23.05
N HIS A 460 -0.13 -19.37 -22.72
CA HIS A 460 -1.27 -19.76 -21.89
C HIS A 460 -0.78 -20.09 -20.48
N TYR A 461 -1.49 -19.57 -19.48
CA TYR A 461 -1.17 -19.71 -18.08
C TYR A 461 -2.26 -20.55 -17.43
N THR A 462 -1.89 -21.77 -17.04
CA THR A 462 -2.71 -22.60 -16.16
C THR A 462 -2.25 -22.39 -14.73
N ALA A 463 -3.19 -22.19 -13.81
CA ALA A 463 -2.88 -22.37 -12.41
C ALA A 463 -2.48 -23.84 -12.21
N ALA A 464 -1.20 -24.10 -11.92
CA ALA A 464 -0.86 -25.36 -11.29
C ALA A 464 -1.54 -25.33 -9.92
N ALA A 465 -2.44 -26.26 -9.65
CA ALA A 465 -2.75 -26.62 -8.28
C ALA A 465 -1.43 -27.12 -7.69
N ASP A 466 -0.69 -26.24 -7.03
CA ASP A 466 0.50 -26.59 -6.30
C ASP A 466 0.13 -26.64 -4.82
N PRO A 467 0.02 -27.84 -4.22
CA PRO A 467 -0.22 -27.97 -2.79
C PRO A 467 1.00 -27.57 -1.94
N GLY A 468 2.11 -27.09 -2.52
CA GLY A 468 3.33 -26.94 -1.73
C GLY A 468 4.48 -26.10 -2.28
N SER A 469 4.29 -25.16 -3.20
CA SER A 469 5.37 -24.20 -3.51
C SER A 469 4.93 -22.74 -3.46
N GLY A 470 5.52 -22.03 -2.50
CA GLY A 470 5.67 -20.59 -2.58
C GLY A 470 6.39 -20.25 -3.89
N LYS A 471 5.69 -19.52 -4.75
CA LYS A 471 6.21 -18.82 -5.93
C LYS A 471 7.12 -19.62 -6.87
N HIS A 472 6.60 -20.60 -7.60
CA HIS A 472 7.08 -20.86 -8.97
C HIS A 472 5.93 -21.28 -9.90
N ARG A 473 5.40 -20.31 -10.67
CA ARG A 473 4.44 -20.57 -11.75
C ARG A 473 5.15 -21.36 -12.85
N ARG A 474 4.73 -22.62 -13.09
CA ARG A 474 5.20 -23.39 -14.25
C ARG A 474 4.57 -22.81 -15.52
N VAL A 475 5.43 -22.34 -16.43
CA VAL A 475 5.04 -21.87 -17.75
C VAL A 475 4.90 -23.08 -18.67
N HIS A 476 3.68 -23.35 -19.16
CA HIS A 476 3.50 -24.24 -20.29
C HIS A 476 3.41 -23.40 -21.56
N CYS A 477 4.51 -23.33 -22.32
CA CYS A 477 4.48 -22.79 -23.68
C CYS A 477 3.75 -23.78 -24.59
N LEU A 478 2.49 -23.49 -24.93
CA LEU A 478 1.78 -24.20 -25.98
C LEU A 478 2.12 -23.53 -27.32
N TYR A 479 3.02 -24.13 -28.09
CA TYR A 479 3.25 -23.74 -29.48
C TYR A 479 2.12 -24.30 -30.37
N PRO A 480 1.58 -23.52 -31.34
CA PRO A 480 0.77 -24.09 -32.40
C PRO A 480 1.64 -25.00 -33.27
N ARG A 481 1.33 -26.30 -33.29
CA ARG A 481 2.02 -27.29 -34.14
C ARG A 481 1.76 -26.97 -35.62
N ARG A 482 2.83 -26.76 -36.39
CA ARG A 482 2.86 -27.12 -37.82
C ARG A 482 3.59 -28.45 -37.97
N HIS A 483 3.17 -29.22 -38.97
CA HIS A 483 3.57 -30.58 -39.27
C HIS A 483 5.10 -30.81 -39.27
N GLY A 484 5.53 -31.82 -38.50
CA GLY A 484 6.75 -32.60 -38.73
C GLY A 484 8.06 -32.02 -38.18
N GLU A 485 8.44 -32.43 -36.96
CA GLU A 485 9.80 -32.83 -36.59
C GLU A 485 9.83 -33.38 -35.14
N ARG A 486 10.77 -34.31 -34.89
CA ARG A 486 10.81 -35.20 -33.71
C ARG A 486 11.51 -34.57 -32.52
N ASP A 487 11.07 -34.95 -31.33
CA ASP A 487 11.65 -34.61 -30.03
C ASP A 487 13.14 -34.98 -29.89
N SER A 488 13.93 -34.09 -29.28
CA SER A 488 15.02 -34.50 -28.40
C SER A 488 15.12 -33.57 -27.20
N LEU A 489 14.68 -34.08 -26.05
CA LEU A 489 14.99 -33.58 -24.72
C LEU A 489 16.49 -33.73 -24.45
N ALA A 490 17.22 -32.63 -24.29
CA ALA A 490 18.50 -32.63 -23.61
C ALA A 490 18.85 -31.24 -23.05
N ASP A 491 19.33 -31.27 -21.82
CA ASP A 491 20.24 -30.31 -21.18
C ASP A 491 19.65 -29.18 -20.30
N GLN A 492 19.30 -29.57 -19.07
CA GLN A 492 19.44 -28.72 -17.89
C GLN A 492 20.61 -29.25 -17.04
N ARG A 493 21.75 -28.55 -17.01
CA ARG A 493 22.58 -28.29 -15.81
C ARG A 493 23.89 -27.56 -16.18
N ARG A 494 24.27 -26.60 -15.31
CA ARG A 494 25.49 -25.74 -15.32
C ARG A 494 25.25 -24.47 -16.15
N GLN A 495 25.35 -23.25 -15.64
CA GLN A 495 26.41 -22.69 -14.77
C GLN A 495 25.85 -21.64 -13.79
N ARG A 496 26.46 -21.57 -12.60
CA ARG A 496 26.34 -20.47 -11.64
C ARG A 496 27.54 -19.51 -11.80
N GLN A 497 27.23 -18.21 -11.78
CA GLN A 497 28.06 -17.01 -11.53
C GLN A 497 29.06 -16.55 -12.62
N PRO A 498 29.48 -15.25 -12.67
CA PRO A 498 29.30 -14.14 -11.69
C PRO A 498 28.90 -12.74 -12.27
N SER A 499 28.84 -11.76 -11.35
CA SER A 499 29.17 -10.32 -11.54
C SER A 499 28.07 -9.26 -11.61
N ALA A 500 28.33 -8.22 -10.82
CA ALA A 500 27.65 -6.95 -10.68
C ALA A 500 27.76 -6.07 -11.94
N VAL A 501 26.68 -5.36 -12.26
CA VAL A 501 26.56 -3.91 -12.58
C VAL A 501 25.05 -3.59 -12.60
N PRO A 502 24.54 -2.54 -11.95
CA PRO A 502 23.19 -2.05 -12.19
C PRO A 502 23.21 -1.07 -13.37
N ASP A 503 22.61 -1.48 -14.48
CA ASP A 503 22.40 -0.58 -15.62
C ASP A 503 21.13 0.25 -15.41
N ARG A 504 21.28 1.56 -15.62
CA ARG A 504 20.26 2.60 -15.55
C ARG A 504 19.83 2.91 -16.99
N SER A 505 18.55 2.68 -17.30
CA SER A 505 17.83 3.27 -18.45
C SER A 505 16.45 2.58 -18.51
N LEU A 506 15.29 3.22 -18.54
CA LEU A 506 14.85 4.61 -18.70
C LEU A 506 13.56 4.79 -17.88
#